data_AF-A0A933M047-F1
#
_entry.id   AF-A0A933M047-F1
#
_cell.length_a   1.000
_cell.length_b   1.000
_cell.length_c   1.000
_cell.angle_alpha   90.00
_cell.angle_beta   90.00
_cell.angle_gamma   90.00
#
_symmetry.space_group_name_H-M   'P 1'
#
loop_
_entity.id
_entity.type
_entity.pdbx_description
1 polymer ?
#
loop_
_entity_poly.entity_id
_entity_poly.type
_entity_poly.pdbx_seq_one_letter_code
_entity_poly.pdbx_strand_id
1 'polypeptide(L)' 'MPKQKTAPYGSWKSPITSSTIVAKAIAIGHTAVDGDDIYWIEQRAQEAGRNVIVKRSADGKIADVTPAAFNARTRV' A
#
# COMPACT_ATOMS: atom_id res chain seq x y z
N MET A 1 -20.57 19.20 18.25
CA MET A 1 -20.83 18.11 17.29
C MET A 1 -21.20 18.73 15.94
N PRO A 2 -20.71 18.23 14.80
CA PRO A 2 -21.08 18.81 13.51
C PRO A 2 -22.59 18.63 13.28
N LYS A 3 -23.26 19.70 12.85
CA LYS A 3 -24.71 19.71 12.59
C LYS A 3 -24.99 18.86 11.35
N GLN A 4 -25.71 17.75 11.51
CA GLN A 4 -26.09 16.88 10.40
C GLN A 4 -26.97 17.64 9.40
N LYS A 5 -26.65 17.51 8.10
CA LYS A 5 -27.35 18.17 6.99
C LYS A 5 -28.03 17.11 6.13
N THR A 6 -29.34 17.22 5.94
CA THR A 6 -30.08 16.37 5.00
C THR A 6 -29.66 16.70 3.57
N ALA A 7 -29.34 15.69 2.78
CA ALA A 7 -28.94 15.83 1.39
C ALA A 7 -29.32 14.56 0.60
N PRO A 8 -29.65 14.66 -0.71
CA PRO A 8 -29.94 13.51 -1.56
C PRO A 8 -28.84 12.44 -1.54
N TYR A 9 -29.21 11.18 -1.81
CA TYR A 9 -28.24 10.10 -1.95
C TYR A 9 -27.14 10.46 -2.97
N GLY A 10 -25.88 10.21 -2.61
CA GLY A 10 -24.71 10.53 -3.43
C GLY A 10 -24.19 11.97 -3.34
N SER A 11 -24.86 12.87 -2.61
CA SER A 11 -24.47 14.30 -2.52
C SER A 11 -23.89 14.71 -1.16
N TRP A 12 -23.69 13.76 -0.25
CA TRP A 12 -23.05 14.01 1.03
C TRP A 12 -21.61 14.43 0.81
N LYS A 13 -21.21 15.56 1.43
CA LYS A 13 -19.81 16.00 1.41
C LYS A 13 -18.97 14.95 2.16
N SER A 14 -18.25 14.15 1.39
CA SER A 14 -17.29 13.18 1.90
C SER A 14 -15.96 13.88 2.20
N PRO A 15 -15.36 13.68 3.40
CA PRO A 15 -13.97 14.07 3.65
C PRO A 15 -12.96 13.18 2.90
N ILE A 16 -13.41 12.03 2.37
CA ILE A 16 -12.60 11.12 1.55
C ILE A 16 -12.72 11.58 0.09
N THR A 17 -11.63 12.15 -0.44
CA THR A 17 -11.54 12.54 -1.85
C THR A 17 -10.94 11.41 -2.69
N SER A 18 -11.20 11.42 -4.00
CA SER A 18 -10.58 10.45 -4.93
C SER A 18 -9.06 10.51 -4.88
N SER A 19 -8.48 11.70 -4.68
CA SER A 19 -7.04 11.88 -4.51
C SER A 19 -6.50 11.20 -3.25
N THR A 20 -7.24 11.19 -2.13
CA THR A 20 -6.83 10.49 -0.91
C THR A 20 -6.75 8.98 -1.10
N ILE A 21 -7.65 8.40 -1.92
CA ILE A 21 -7.68 6.96 -2.20
C ILE A 21 -6.45 6.55 -3.02
N VAL A 22 -6.09 7.34 -4.04
CA VAL A 22 -4.99 7.00 -4.96
C VAL A 22 -3.61 7.36 -4.38
N ALA A 23 -3.53 8.39 -3.52
CA ALA A 23 -2.24 8.92 -3.03
C ALA A 23 -1.46 7.97 -2.11
N LYS A 24 -2.11 7.00 -1.46
CA LYS A 24 -1.49 6.17 -0.43
C LYS A 24 -1.80 4.68 -0.53
N ALA A 25 -2.35 4.24 -1.66
CA ALA A 25 -2.67 2.82 -1.85
C ALA A 25 -1.38 1.99 -1.95
N ILE A 26 -1.17 1.13 -0.95
CA ILE A 26 -0.22 0.02 -0.98
C ILE A 26 -1.04 -1.25 -0.94
N ALA A 27 -0.94 -2.09 -1.97
CA ALA A 27 -1.48 -3.44 -1.91
C ALA A 27 -0.39 -4.38 -1.38
N ILE A 28 -0.73 -5.17 -0.37
CA ILE A 28 0.18 -6.12 0.26
C ILE A 28 -0.22 -7.55 -0.14
N GLY A 29 0.75 -8.38 -0.49
CA GLY A 29 0.52 -9.79 -0.80
C GLY A 29 1.79 -10.64 -0.72
N HIS A 30 1.65 -11.92 -1.04
CA HIS A 30 2.77 -12.87 -1.18
C HIS A 30 3.71 -12.91 0.04
N THR A 31 3.16 -13.19 1.21
CA THR A 31 3.95 -13.31 2.44
C THR A 31 4.75 -14.62 2.45
N ALA A 32 6.02 -14.52 2.84
CA ALA A 32 6.91 -15.65 3.05
C ALA A 32 7.71 -15.45 4.34
N VAL A 33 8.11 -16.55 4.97
CA VAL A 33 8.94 -16.56 6.20
C VAL A 33 10.20 -17.34 5.91
N ASP A 34 11.35 -16.79 6.27
CA ASP A 34 12.67 -17.42 6.18
C ASP A 34 13.42 -17.20 7.50
N GLY A 35 13.51 -18.27 8.32
CA GLY A 35 13.97 -18.17 9.70
C GLY A 35 13.14 -17.19 10.52
N ASP A 36 13.79 -16.18 11.08
CA ASP A 36 13.16 -15.11 11.87
C ASP A 36 12.74 -13.89 11.02
N ASP A 37 13.00 -13.93 9.72
CA ASP A 37 12.72 -12.83 8.80
C ASP A 37 11.40 -13.07 8.05
N ILE A 38 10.63 -12.00 7.87
CA ILE A 38 9.34 -12.02 7.16
C ILE A 38 9.45 -11.17 5.91
N TYR A 39 8.98 -11.69 4.79
CA TYR A 39 8.98 -11.02 3.50
C TYR A 39 7.56 -10.88 2.96
N TRP A 40 7.28 -9.79 2.26
CA TRP A 40 6.04 -9.59 1.52
C TRP A 40 6.28 -8.71 0.29
N ILE A 41 5.30 -8.66 -0.60
CA ILE A 41 5.29 -7.77 -1.76
C ILE A 41 4.37 -6.59 -1.49
N GLU A 42 4.88 -5.38 -1.75
CA GLU A 42 4.11 -4.14 -1.79
C GLU A 42 3.98 -3.63 -3.22
N GLN A 43 2.75 -3.49 -3.71
CA GLN A 43 2.47 -2.75 -4.94
C GLN A 43 2.22 -1.28 -4.59
N ARG A 44 3.15 -0.41 -4.97
CA ARG A 44 3.14 1.01 -4.55
C ARG A 44 2.69 1.91 -5.70
N ALA A 45 1.48 2.46 -5.60
CA ALA A 45 0.91 3.33 -6.63
C ALA A 45 1.78 4.58 -6.90
N GLN A 46 2.39 5.15 -5.85
CA GLN A 46 3.27 6.32 -5.94
C GLN A 46 4.62 6.03 -6.62
N GLU A 47 4.99 4.76 -6.78
CA GLU A 47 6.24 4.32 -7.41
C GLU A 47 5.96 3.67 -8.77
N ALA A 48 5.12 4.33 -9.58
CA ALA A 48 4.68 3.85 -10.90
C ALA A 48 4.05 2.44 -10.87
N GLY A 49 3.45 2.06 -9.75
CA GLY A 49 2.81 0.74 -9.58
C GLY A 49 3.80 -0.42 -9.52
N ARG A 50 5.07 -0.18 -9.19
CA ARG A 50 6.06 -1.26 -9.06
C ARG A 50 5.77 -2.14 -7.85
N ASN A 51 6.15 -3.41 -7.97
CA ASN A 51 6.15 -4.39 -6.89
C ASN A 51 7.51 -4.38 -6.20
N VAL A 52 7.50 -4.26 -4.87
CA VAL A 52 8.69 -4.17 -4.02
C VAL A 52 8.67 -5.35 -3.06
N ILE A 53 9.74 -6.14 -3.02
CA ILE A 53 9.95 -7.11 -1.95
C ILE A 53 10.42 -6.33 -0.72
N VAL A 54 9.66 -6.45 0.36
CA VAL A 54 9.95 -5.83 1.64
C VAL A 54 10.30 -6.92 2.64
N LYS A 55 11.28 -6.65 3.50
CA LYS A 55 11.73 -7.53 4.56
C LYS A 55 11.46 -6.87 5.91
N ARG A 56 10.90 -7.63 6.85
CA ARG A 56 10.95 -7.36 8.28
C ARG A 56 11.95 -8.32 8.91
N SER A 57 13.01 -7.77 9.48
CA SER A 57 14.04 -8.57 10.15
C SER A 57 13.58 -9.02 11.54
N ALA A 58 14.29 -9.99 12.13
CA ALA A 58 14.03 -10.48 13.50
C ALA A 58 13.96 -9.35 14.55
N ASP A 59 14.79 -8.31 14.40
CA ASP A 59 14.83 -7.12 15.26
C ASP A 59 13.67 -6.14 15.02
N GLY A 60 12.75 -6.48 14.11
CA GLY A 60 11.59 -5.70 13.74
C GLY A 60 11.84 -4.61 12.70
N LYS A 61 13.08 -4.43 12.20
CA LYS A 61 13.36 -3.42 11.16
C LYS A 61 12.73 -3.82 9.83
N ILE A 62 12.06 -2.86 9.20
CA ILE A 62 11.44 -3.01 7.88
C ILE A 62 12.31 -2.29 6.84
N ALA A 63 12.66 -2.97 5.75
CA ALA A 63 13.46 -2.41 4.67
C ALA A 63 13.07 -2.98 3.31
N ASP A 64 13.28 -2.18 2.26
CA ASP A 64 13.13 -2.61 0.87
C ASP A 64 14.31 -3.49 0.46
N VAL A 65 14.01 -4.70 -0.02
CA VAL A 65 15.01 -5.59 -0.63
C VAL A 65 15.17 -5.27 -2.12
N THR A 66 14.08 -4.89 -2.79
CA THR A 66 14.11 -4.49 -4.19
C THR A 66 14.62 -3.04 -4.32
N PRO A 67 15.75 -2.80 -5.01
CA PRO A 67 16.29 -1.44 -5.17
C PRO A 67 15.32 -0.51 -5.90
N ALA A 68 15.53 0.80 -5.73
CA ALA A 68 14.75 1.81 -6.43
C ALA A 68 14.76 1.60 -7.95
N ALA A 69 13.64 1.95 -8.60
CA ALA A 69 13.36 1.75 -10.03
C ALA A 69 13.18 0.29 -10.51
N PHE A 70 13.49 -0.74 -9.69
CA PHE A 70 13.19 -2.13 -10.05
C PHE A 70 11.76 -2.55 -9.68
N ASN A 71 11.18 -3.43 -10.49
CA ASN A 71 9.83 -3.95 -10.33
C ASN A 71 9.87 -5.48 -10.24
N ALA A 72 9.66 -6.04 -9.05
CA ALA A 72 9.68 -7.46 -8.77
C ALA A 72 8.38 -8.15 -9.23
N ARG A 73 8.18 -8.25 -10.55
CA ARG A 73 7.00 -8.90 -11.15
C ARG A 73 7.37 -9.71 -12.39
N THR A 74 6.58 -10.73 -12.67
CA THR A 74 6.63 -11.48 -13.93
C THR A 74 5.48 -11.07 -14.86
N ARG A 75 5.57 -11.49 -16.13
CA ARG A 75 4.55 -11.27 -17.17
C ARG A 75 3.61 -12.46 -17.37
N VAL A 76 3.83 -13.56 -16.64
CA VAL A 76 3.11 -14.83 -16.79
C VAL A 76 2.37 -15.20 -15.52
#